data_AF-A0A939PH44-F1
#
_entry.id   AF-A0A939PH44-F1
#
_cell.length_a   1.000
_cell.length_b   1.000
_cell.length_c   1.000
_cell.angle_alpha   90.00
_cell.angle_beta   90.00
_cell.angle_gamma   90.00
#
_symmetry.space_group_name_H-M   'P 1'
#
loop_
_entity.id
_entity.type
_entity.pdbx_description
1 polymer ?
#
loop_
_entity_poly.entity_id
_entity_poly.type
_entity_poly.pdbx_seq_one_letter_code
_entity_poly.pdbx_strand_id
1 'polypeptide(L)'
;MPRNRQDVDREAKVTEIREAALRILREGGPAALSHSAVAKDLGLARTAIYWYFPTKDDLFVAALTDAYAEDLGDPPETDDIMPRLAWALERLTALQPLTHALHERARHSPAAAELETALLQGLTTRLHALLASKVPPEKLAPITTTIVVFFEGLLVQPRPPEERLRLLEFLISELT
;
A
#
# COMPACT_ATOMS: atom_id res chain seq x y z
N MET A 1 21.02 -3.96 -24.17
CA MET A 1 20.35 -3.56 -25.43
C MET A 1 19.64 -2.24 -25.19
N PRO A 2 19.74 -1.23 -26.07
CA PRO A 2 18.98 0.02 -25.92
C PRO A 2 17.48 -0.26 -26.12
N ARG A 3 16.63 0.26 -25.21
CA ARG A 3 15.16 0.15 -25.30
C ARG A 3 14.66 0.80 -26.60
N ASN A 4 13.72 0.16 -27.29
CA ASN A 4 13.14 0.67 -28.54
C ASN A 4 12.27 1.92 -28.25
N ARG A 5 12.21 2.88 -29.18
CA ARG A 5 11.38 4.10 -29.04
C ARG A 5 9.90 3.77 -28.77
N GLN A 6 9.39 2.70 -29.37
CA GLN A 6 8.04 2.19 -29.13
C GLN A 6 7.82 1.71 -27.68
N ASP A 7 8.84 1.12 -27.05
CA ASP A 7 8.75 0.68 -25.64
C ASP A 7 8.72 1.88 -24.70
N VAL A 8 9.53 2.91 -25.01
CA VAL A 8 9.55 4.17 -24.25
C VAL A 8 8.19 4.89 -24.33
N ASP A 9 7.60 4.98 -25.53
CA ASP A 9 6.29 5.58 -25.73
C ASP A 9 5.19 4.80 -24.97
N ARG A 10 5.30 3.47 -24.92
CA ARG A 10 4.38 2.61 -24.17
C ARG A 10 4.49 2.82 -22.66
N GLU A 11 5.70 2.82 -22.12
CA GLU A 11 5.96 3.04 -20.69
C GLU A 11 5.50 4.42 -20.22
N ALA A 12 5.76 5.45 -21.04
CA ALA A 12 5.27 6.80 -20.77
C ALA A 12 3.73 6.82 -20.69
N LYS A 13 3.03 6.16 -21.63
CA LYS A 13 1.58 6.10 -21.62
C LYS A 13 1.01 5.32 -20.43
N VAL A 14 1.63 4.20 -20.06
CA VAL A 14 1.26 3.44 -18.86
C VAL A 14 1.39 4.30 -17.61
N THR A 15 2.46 5.09 -17.51
CA THR A 15 2.69 5.99 -16.37
C THR A 15 1.63 7.08 -16.30
N GLU A 16 1.34 7.76 -17.41
CA GLU A 16 0.27 8.78 -17.48
C GLU A 16 -1.11 8.23 -17.06
N ILE A 17 -1.43 7.00 -17.49
CA ILE A 17 -2.68 6.33 -17.12
C ILE A 17 -2.72 6.01 -15.61
N ARG A 18 -1.61 5.54 -15.02
CA ARG A 18 -1.53 5.28 -13.58
C ARG A 18 -1.65 6.54 -12.75
N GLU A 19 -0.98 7.62 -13.14
CA GLU A 19 -1.07 8.91 -12.46
C GLU A 19 -2.50 9.47 -12.47
N ALA A 20 -3.20 9.37 -13.60
CA ALA A 20 -4.62 9.75 -13.68
C ALA A 20 -5.51 8.88 -12.78
N ALA A 21 -5.29 7.57 -12.79
CA ALA A 21 -6.02 6.65 -11.92
C ALA A 21 -5.77 6.94 -10.44
N LEU A 22 -4.53 7.27 -10.05
CA LEU A 22 -4.16 7.65 -8.69
C LEU A 22 -4.84 8.96 -8.26
N ARG A 23 -4.87 9.98 -9.12
CA ARG A 23 -5.63 11.23 -8.85
C ARG A 23 -7.10 10.93 -8.57
N ILE A 24 -7.75 10.15 -9.44
CA ILE A 24 -9.15 9.77 -9.27
C ILE A 24 -9.37 8.98 -7.97
N LEU A 25 -8.46 8.08 -7.60
CA LEU A 25 -8.52 7.36 -6.33
C LEU A 25 -8.41 8.29 -5.12
N ARG A 26 -7.50 9.27 -5.15
CA ARG A 26 -7.31 10.24 -4.05
C ARG A 26 -8.49 11.19 -3.90
N GLU A 27 -9.08 11.65 -5.01
CA GLU A 27 -10.18 12.62 -5.00
C GLU A 27 -11.55 11.99 -4.75
N GLY A 28 -11.83 10.85 -5.39
CA GLY A 28 -13.16 10.22 -5.41
C GLY A 28 -13.22 8.83 -4.79
N GLY A 29 -12.11 8.32 -4.29
CA GLY A 29 -12.01 6.99 -3.70
C GLY A 29 -12.12 5.82 -4.71
N PRO A 30 -12.05 4.58 -4.21
CA PRO A 30 -12.09 3.35 -5.03
C PRO A 30 -13.34 3.18 -5.90
N ALA A 31 -14.45 3.81 -5.53
CA ALA A 31 -15.70 3.78 -6.27
C ALA A 31 -15.68 4.66 -7.53
N ALA A 32 -14.97 5.79 -7.50
CA ALA A 32 -14.86 6.72 -8.63
C ALA A 32 -13.99 6.19 -9.77
N LEU A 33 -13.05 5.28 -9.48
CA LEU A 33 -12.15 4.72 -10.48
C LEU A 33 -12.92 3.89 -11.52
N SER A 34 -12.72 4.22 -12.79
CA SER A 34 -13.18 3.43 -13.94
C SER A 34 -12.36 3.78 -15.18
N HIS A 35 -12.33 2.88 -16.18
CA HIS A 35 -11.73 3.19 -17.49
C HIS A 35 -12.31 4.47 -18.10
N SER A 36 -13.60 4.70 -17.91
CA SER A 36 -14.30 5.90 -18.39
C SER A 36 -13.80 7.18 -17.72
N ALA A 37 -13.62 7.12 -16.39
CA ALA A 37 -13.14 8.26 -15.62
C ALA A 37 -11.71 8.62 -16.04
N VAL A 38 -10.83 7.63 -16.16
CA VAL A 38 -9.44 7.85 -16.60
C VAL A 38 -9.36 8.32 -18.05
N ALA A 39 -10.14 7.72 -18.96
CA ALA A 39 -10.21 8.16 -20.35
C ALA A 39 -10.65 9.62 -20.45
N LYS A 40 -11.65 10.03 -19.65
CA LYS A 40 -12.13 11.40 -19.59
C LYS A 40 -11.07 12.35 -19.03
N ASP A 41 -10.37 11.97 -17.97
CA ASP A 41 -9.29 12.77 -17.35
C ASP A 41 -8.16 13.06 -18.34
N LEU A 42 -7.79 12.04 -19.14
CA LEU A 42 -6.70 12.14 -20.12
C LEU A 42 -7.12 12.61 -21.52
N GLY A 43 -8.41 12.84 -21.76
CA GLY A 43 -8.92 13.15 -23.11
C GLY A 43 -8.70 12.02 -24.12
N LEU A 44 -8.62 10.76 -23.66
CA LEU A 44 -8.38 9.58 -24.49
C LEU A 44 -9.67 8.83 -24.81
N ALA A 45 -9.64 8.02 -25.87
CA ALA A 45 -10.69 7.05 -26.12
C ALA A 45 -10.69 5.95 -25.05
N ARG A 46 -11.86 5.50 -24.61
CA ARG A 46 -11.98 4.39 -23.62
C ARG A 46 -11.26 3.12 -24.08
N THR A 47 -11.30 2.83 -25.38
CA THR A 47 -10.61 1.68 -25.99
C THR A 47 -9.09 1.73 -25.80
N ALA A 48 -8.49 2.93 -25.72
CA ALA A 48 -7.08 3.08 -25.45
C ALA A 48 -6.75 2.58 -24.04
N ILE A 49 -7.56 2.93 -23.02
CA ILE A 49 -7.31 2.49 -21.65
C ILE A 49 -7.43 0.96 -21.53
N TYR A 50 -8.43 0.35 -22.17
CA TYR A 50 -8.59 -1.11 -22.21
C TYR A 50 -7.38 -1.84 -22.81
N TRP A 51 -6.66 -1.21 -23.74
CA TRP A 51 -5.45 -1.81 -24.33
C TRP A 51 -4.30 -1.92 -23.33
N TYR A 52 -4.16 -0.95 -22.42
CA TYR A 52 -3.12 -0.96 -21.38
C TYR A 52 -3.55 -1.71 -20.12
N PHE A 53 -4.82 -1.57 -19.72
CA PHE A 53 -5.39 -2.15 -18.51
C PHE A 53 -6.70 -2.86 -18.86
N PRO A 54 -6.66 -4.17 -19.14
CA PRO A 54 -7.82 -4.92 -19.60
C PRO A 54 -8.99 -4.90 -18.62
N THR A 55 -8.72 -4.90 -17.31
CA THR A 55 -9.76 -4.87 -16.27
C THR A 55 -9.66 -3.62 -15.39
N LYS A 56 -10.74 -3.33 -14.67
CA LYS A 56 -10.76 -2.25 -13.67
C LYS A 56 -9.79 -2.58 -12.52
N ASP A 57 -9.62 -3.85 -12.19
CA ASP A 57 -8.74 -4.27 -11.11
C ASP A 57 -7.27 -4.16 -11.49
N ASP A 58 -6.89 -4.40 -12.75
CA ASP A 58 -5.52 -4.14 -13.23
C ASP A 58 -5.16 -2.65 -13.06
N LEU A 59 -6.10 -1.78 -13.42
CA LEU A 59 -5.94 -0.33 -13.27
C LEU A 59 -5.88 0.08 -11.79
N PHE A 60 -6.73 -0.52 -10.95
CA PHE A 60 -6.75 -0.29 -9.50
C PHE A 60 -5.44 -0.72 -8.85
N VAL A 61 -4.97 -1.94 -9.11
CA VAL A 61 -3.72 -2.50 -8.57
C VAL A 61 -2.53 -1.65 -8.98
N ALA A 62 -2.47 -1.24 -10.25
CA ALA A 62 -1.38 -0.40 -10.74
C ALA A 62 -1.33 0.97 -10.04
N ALA A 63 -2.47 1.66 -9.95
CA ALA A 63 -2.56 2.95 -9.27
C ALA A 63 -2.32 2.83 -7.75
N LEU A 64 -2.81 1.76 -7.13
CA LEU A 64 -2.64 1.51 -5.71
C LEU A 64 -1.19 1.19 -5.36
N THR A 65 -0.48 0.47 -6.22
CA THR A 65 0.97 0.22 -6.05
C THR A 65 1.74 1.53 -5.98
N ASP A 66 1.43 2.48 -6.86
CA ASP A 66 2.04 3.81 -6.86
C ASP A 66 1.64 4.60 -5.61
N ALA A 67 0.37 4.51 -5.16
CA ALA A 67 -0.09 5.11 -3.92
C ALA A 67 0.70 4.62 -2.69
N TYR A 68 0.86 3.29 -2.53
CA TYR A 68 1.65 2.75 -1.42
C TYR A 68 3.12 3.17 -1.49
N ALA A 69 3.71 3.28 -2.68
CA ALA A 69 5.08 3.73 -2.82
C ALA A 69 5.24 5.20 -2.38
N GLU A 70 4.35 6.09 -2.81
CA GLU A 70 4.34 7.51 -2.45
C GLU A 70 3.98 7.74 -0.98
N ASP A 71 2.95 7.05 -0.49
CA ASP A 71 2.35 7.28 0.82
C ASP A 71 2.99 6.43 1.93
N LEU A 72 3.87 5.48 1.61
CA LEU A 72 4.76 4.92 2.63
C LEU A 72 6.02 5.76 2.72
N GLY A 73 6.68 6.15 1.63
CA GLY A 73 7.87 7.01 1.69
C GLY A 73 8.99 6.48 2.60
N ASP A 74 9.87 7.38 3.05
CA ASP A 74 11.01 7.02 3.90
C ASP A 74 10.69 7.15 5.40
N PRO A 75 11.02 6.14 6.22
CA PRO A 75 10.84 6.19 7.67
C PRO A 75 11.83 7.19 8.31
N PRO A 76 11.53 7.70 9.52
CA PRO A 76 12.46 8.55 10.26
C PRO A 76 13.84 7.90 10.44
N GLU A 77 14.90 8.68 10.24
CA GLU A 77 16.30 8.27 10.47
C GLU A 77 16.60 8.20 11.98
N THR A 78 16.15 7.13 12.63
CA THR A 78 16.40 6.85 14.04
C THR A 78 16.60 5.36 14.28
N ASP A 79 17.43 5.04 15.28
CA ASP A 79 17.64 3.67 15.76
C ASP A 79 16.55 3.20 16.73
N ASP A 80 15.67 4.11 17.17
CA ASP A 80 14.57 3.79 18.07
C ASP A 80 13.41 3.13 17.32
N ILE A 81 12.92 2.02 17.85
CA ILE A 81 11.80 1.28 17.25
C ILE A 81 10.51 2.11 17.31
N MET A 82 10.25 2.75 18.46
CA MET A 82 8.96 3.40 18.72
C MET A 82 8.61 4.50 17.72
N PRO A 83 9.47 5.50 17.44
CA PRO A 83 9.15 6.54 16.46
C PRO A 83 8.94 5.96 15.05
N ARG A 84 9.68 4.91 14.67
CA ARG A 84 9.51 4.25 13.37
C ARG A 84 8.19 3.50 13.26
N LEU A 85 7.77 2.81 14.32
CA LEU A 85 6.47 2.12 14.36
C LEU A 85 5.30 3.10 14.42
N ALA A 86 5.41 4.18 15.20
CA ALA A 86 4.39 5.22 15.27
C ALA A 86 4.18 5.88 13.90
N TRP A 87 5.28 6.21 13.21
CA TRP A 87 5.24 6.70 11.83
C TRP A 87 4.57 5.69 10.89
N ALA A 88 4.97 4.41 10.94
CA ALA A 88 4.40 3.39 10.07
C ALA A 88 2.89 3.22 10.31
N LEU A 89 2.46 3.25 11.57
CA LEU A 89 1.05 3.16 11.96
C LEU A 89 0.23 4.34 11.44
N GLU A 90 0.77 5.56 11.51
CA GLU A 90 0.14 6.74 10.94
C GLU A 90 -0.03 6.62 9.42
N ARG A 91 1.06 6.29 8.70
CA ARG A 91 1.05 6.15 7.23
C ARG A 91 0.11 5.04 6.77
N LEU A 92 0.15 3.89 7.40
CA LEU A 92 -0.74 2.76 7.06
C LEU A 92 -2.21 3.10 7.34
N THR A 93 -2.50 3.85 8.40
CA THR A 93 -3.88 4.25 8.68
C THR A 93 -4.39 5.29 7.68
N ALA A 94 -3.54 6.19 7.19
CA ALA A 94 -3.93 7.11 6.11
C ALA A 94 -4.35 6.36 4.83
N LEU A 95 -3.75 5.19 4.59
CA LEU A 95 -4.05 4.30 3.47
C LEU A 95 -5.25 3.36 3.72
N GLN A 96 -5.88 3.40 4.89
CA GLN A 96 -6.94 2.47 5.29
C GLN A 96 -8.08 2.33 4.26
N PRO A 97 -8.64 3.41 3.66
CA PRO A 97 -9.71 3.27 2.66
C PRO A 97 -9.28 2.46 1.44
N LEU A 98 -8.01 2.60 1.04
CA LEU A 98 -7.45 1.87 -0.09
C LEU A 98 -7.16 0.42 0.28
N THR A 99 -6.62 0.16 1.47
CA THR A 99 -6.42 -1.19 2.01
C THR A 99 -7.75 -1.95 2.08
N HIS A 100 -8.83 -1.33 2.55
CA HIS A 100 -10.16 -1.95 2.62
C HIS A 100 -10.66 -2.35 1.22
N ALA A 101 -10.52 -1.44 0.26
CA ALA A 101 -10.92 -1.68 -1.12
C ALA A 101 -10.09 -2.77 -1.80
N LEU A 102 -8.80 -2.87 -1.47
CA LEU A 102 -7.93 -3.95 -1.92
C LEU A 102 -8.38 -5.29 -1.35
N HIS A 103 -8.64 -5.36 -0.05
CA HIS A 103 -9.11 -6.57 0.63
C HIS A 103 -10.44 -7.08 0.07
N GLU A 104 -11.40 -6.17 -0.16
CA GLU A 104 -12.66 -6.50 -0.81
C GLU A 104 -12.41 -7.13 -2.18
N ARG A 105 -11.58 -6.49 -3.03
CA ARG A 105 -11.29 -6.95 -4.40
C ARG A 105 -10.52 -8.26 -4.44
N ALA A 106 -9.59 -8.49 -3.52
CA ALA A 106 -8.76 -9.69 -3.45
C ALA A 106 -9.59 -10.98 -3.40
N ARG A 107 -10.83 -10.93 -2.89
CA ARG A 107 -11.76 -12.07 -2.87
C ARG A 107 -12.18 -12.58 -4.26
N HIS A 108 -12.04 -11.76 -5.30
CA HIS A 108 -12.52 -12.08 -6.65
C HIS A 108 -11.54 -11.65 -7.76
N SER A 109 -10.43 -11.01 -7.42
CA SER A 109 -9.41 -10.55 -8.37
C SER A 109 -8.03 -11.09 -8.00
N PRO A 110 -7.43 -11.97 -8.84
CA PRO A 110 -6.09 -12.49 -8.60
C PRO A 110 -5.03 -11.38 -8.49
N ALA A 111 -5.10 -10.36 -9.35
CA ALA A 111 -4.17 -9.23 -9.31
C ALA A 111 -4.24 -8.46 -7.98
N ALA A 112 -5.45 -8.29 -7.43
CA ALA A 112 -5.63 -7.65 -6.13
C ALA A 112 -5.09 -8.53 -4.98
N ALA A 113 -5.34 -9.85 -5.03
CA ALA A 113 -4.82 -10.78 -4.03
C ALA A 113 -3.28 -10.87 -4.03
N GLU A 114 -2.67 -10.83 -5.22
CA GLU A 114 -1.22 -10.79 -5.39
C GLU A 114 -0.62 -9.52 -4.78
N LEU A 115 -1.22 -8.35 -5.05
CA LEU A 115 -0.79 -7.09 -4.46
C LEU A 115 -0.95 -7.09 -2.93
N GLU A 116 -2.08 -7.55 -2.41
CA GLU A 116 -2.33 -7.66 -0.96
C GLU A 116 -1.25 -8.52 -0.29
N THR A 117 -0.97 -9.69 -0.86
CA THR A 117 0.07 -10.60 -0.38
C THR A 117 1.45 -9.95 -0.41
N ALA A 118 1.81 -9.31 -1.52
CA ALA A 118 3.10 -8.65 -1.69
C ALA A 118 3.31 -7.50 -0.69
N LEU A 119 2.26 -6.72 -0.41
CA LEU A 119 2.31 -5.63 0.56
C LEU A 119 2.53 -6.15 1.99
N LEU A 120 1.77 -7.17 2.41
CA LEU A 120 1.93 -7.77 3.74
C LEU A 120 3.30 -8.43 3.92
N GLN A 121 3.79 -9.13 2.91
CA GLN A 121 5.15 -9.69 2.91
C GLN A 121 6.20 -8.58 3.01
N GLY A 122 6.07 -7.53 2.21
CA GLY A 122 6.99 -6.39 2.24
C GLY A 122 6.99 -5.66 3.58
N LEU A 123 5.83 -5.51 4.23
CA LEU A 123 5.74 -4.93 5.57
C LEU A 123 6.43 -5.83 6.61
N THR A 124 6.12 -7.13 6.56
CA THR A 124 6.70 -8.13 7.46
C THR A 124 8.23 -8.17 7.36
N THR A 125 8.77 -8.19 6.14
CA THR A 125 10.24 -8.19 5.92
C THR A 125 10.90 -6.93 6.46
N ARG A 126 10.32 -5.75 6.21
CA ARG A 126 10.87 -4.48 6.72
C ARG A 126 10.84 -4.43 8.25
N LEU A 127 9.73 -4.86 8.86
CA LEU A 127 9.59 -4.91 10.31
C LEU A 127 10.56 -5.92 10.93
N HIS A 128 10.68 -7.10 10.36
CA HIS A 128 11.64 -8.11 10.81
C HIS A 128 13.07 -7.56 10.80
N ALA A 129 13.47 -6.88 9.73
CA ALA A 129 14.78 -6.25 9.63
C ALA A 129 15.00 -5.14 10.67
N LEU A 130 13.97 -4.32 10.94
CA LEU A 130 14.01 -3.29 11.99
C LEU A 130 14.23 -3.91 13.38
N LEU A 131 13.58 -5.04 13.66
CA LEU A 131 13.61 -5.68 14.98
C LEU A 131 14.82 -6.59 15.18
N ALA A 132 15.46 -7.08 14.12
CA ALA A 132 16.48 -8.12 14.18
C ALA A 132 17.67 -7.80 15.11
N SER A 133 18.04 -6.52 15.24
CA SER A 133 19.12 -6.07 16.13
C SER A 133 18.66 -5.63 17.51
N LYS A 134 17.35 -5.64 17.76
CA LYS A 134 16.71 -5.03 18.93
C LYS A 134 16.04 -6.04 19.86
N VAL A 135 15.79 -7.26 19.40
CA VAL A 135 15.15 -8.33 20.19
C VAL A 135 15.93 -9.64 20.09
N PRO A 136 15.82 -10.54 21.09
CA PRO A 136 16.43 -11.86 21.02
C PRO A 136 15.97 -12.65 19.78
N PRO A 137 16.87 -13.39 19.08
CA PRO A 137 16.53 -14.10 17.84
C PRO A 137 15.34 -15.06 17.97
N GLU A 138 15.19 -15.70 19.12
CA GLU A 138 14.09 -16.62 19.42
C GLU A 138 12.73 -15.92 19.57
N LYS A 139 12.72 -14.62 19.88
CA LYS A 139 11.51 -13.79 19.99
C LYS A 139 11.19 -13.02 18.71
N LEU A 140 12.14 -12.87 17.80
CA LEU A 140 12.03 -12.01 16.62
C LEU A 140 10.80 -12.33 15.75
N ALA A 141 10.61 -13.60 15.38
CA ALA A 141 9.49 -14.00 14.54
C ALA A 141 8.12 -13.81 15.25
N PRO A 142 7.92 -14.28 16.49
CA PRO A 142 6.69 -14.00 17.24
C PRO A 142 6.38 -12.50 17.36
N ILE A 143 7.34 -11.67 17.77
CA ILE A 143 7.14 -10.22 17.94
C ILE A 143 6.77 -9.56 16.61
N THR A 144 7.48 -9.92 15.52
CA THR A 144 7.18 -9.39 14.18
C THR A 144 5.73 -9.70 13.80
N THR A 145 5.31 -10.97 13.93
CA THR A 145 3.94 -11.39 13.62
C THR A 145 2.91 -10.69 14.50
N THR A 146 3.17 -10.55 15.81
CA THR A 146 2.24 -9.88 16.72
C THR A 146 2.02 -8.41 16.33
N ILE A 147 3.08 -7.68 15.97
CA ILE A 147 2.96 -6.28 15.54
C ILE A 147 2.23 -6.18 14.20
N VAL A 148 2.49 -7.08 13.23
CA VAL A 148 1.77 -7.10 11.94
C VAL A 148 0.28 -7.34 12.18
N VAL A 149 -0.09 -8.36 12.95
CA VAL A 149 -1.49 -8.67 13.28
C VAL A 149 -2.15 -7.52 14.04
N PHE A 150 -1.42 -6.86 14.95
CA PHE A 150 -1.90 -5.67 15.63
C PHE A 150 -2.20 -4.53 14.64
N PHE A 151 -1.31 -4.26 13.69
CA PHE A 151 -1.51 -3.24 12.66
C PHE A 151 -2.70 -3.57 11.77
N GLU A 152 -2.78 -4.81 11.27
CA GLU A 152 -3.94 -5.29 10.50
C GLU A 152 -5.25 -5.10 11.26
N GLY A 153 -5.28 -5.47 12.54
CA GLY A 153 -6.44 -5.28 13.41
C GLY A 153 -6.88 -3.82 13.52
N LEU A 154 -5.92 -2.89 13.65
CA LEU A 154 -6.20 -1.46 13.69
C LEU A 154 -6.67 -0.89 12.35
N LEU A 155 -6.24 -1.46 11.23
CA LEU A 155 -6.70 -1.06 9.89
C LEU A 155 -8.12 -1.54 9.60
N VAL A 156 -8.54 -2.68 10.16
CA VAL A 156 -9.92 -3.17 10.02
C VAL A 156 -10.86 -2.48 11.00
N GLN A 157 -10.42 -2.23 12.24
CA GLN A 157 -11.20 -1.62 13.31
C GLN A 157 -10.54 -0.31 13.77
N PRO A 158 -10.87 0.83 13.12
CA PRO A 158 -10.19 2.09 13.39
C PRO A 158 -10.44 2.54 14.82
N ARG A 159 -9.37 3.07 15.43
CA ARG A 159 -9.40 3.67 16.76
C ARG A 159 -8.89 5.12 16.71
N PRO A 160 -9.27 5.98 17.67
CA PRO A 160 -8.73 7.32 17.78
C PRO A 160 -7.18 7.33 17.79
N PRO A 161 -6.52 8.35 17.23
CA PRO A 161 -5.06 8.46 17.21
C PRO A 161 -4.39 8.23 18.56
N GLU A 162 -4.90 8.84 19.63
CA GLU A 162 -4.36 8.69 20.98
C GLU A 162 -4.49 7.27 21.53
N GLU A 163 -5.53 6.53 21.13
CA GLU A 163 -5.70 5.15 21.56
C GLU A 163 -4.75 4.20 20.82
N ARG A 164 -4.57 4.42 19.51
CA ARG A 164 -3.63 3.65 18.68
C ARG A 164 -2.20 3.74 19.21
N LEU A 165 -1.74 4.95 19.54
CA LEU A 165 -0.40 5.18 20.08
C LEU A 165 -0.21 4.53 21.45
N ARG A 166 -1.17 4.68 22.37
CA ARG A 166 -1.10 4.02 23.69
C ARG A 166 -1.05 2.49 23.58
N LEU A 167 -1.84 1.91 22.68
CA LEU A 167 -1.81 0.45 22.44
C LEU A 167 -0.47 0.01 21.85
N LEU A 168 0.10 0.80 20.95
CA LEU A 168 1.43 0.53 20.38
C LEU A 168 2.53 0.63 21.45
N GLU A 169 2.51 1.67 22.29
CA GLU A 169 3.44 1.82 23.41
C GLU A 169 3.39 0.63 24.36
N PHE A 170 2.17 0.21 24.74
CA PHE A 170 1.96 -0.97 25.57
C PHE A 170 2.47 -2.25 24.88
N LEU A 171 2.17 -2.42 23.59
CA LEU A 171 2.63 -3.60 22.85
C LEU A 171 4.16 -3.70 22.85
N ILE A 172 4.85 -2.59 22.61
CA ILE A 172 6.31 -2.59 22.57
C ILE A 172 6.91 -2.80 23.96
N SER A 173 6.36 -2.19 25.02
CA SER A 173 6.86 -2.40 26.38
C SER A 173 6.77 -3.86 26.86
N GLU A 174 5.80 -4.62 26.36
CA GLU A 174 5.63 -6.04 26.73
C GLU A 174 6.46 -6.99 25.86
N LEU A 175 6.86 -6.56 24.66
CA LEU A 175 7.53 -7.42 23.68
C LEU A 175 9.05 -7.23 23.62
N THR A 176 9.58 -6.06 23.97
CA THR A 176 11.03 -5.78 24.01
C THR A 176 11.59 -5.90 25.42
#